data_AF-A0A422N3J5-F1
#
_entry.id   AF-A0A422N3J5-F1
#
_cell.length_a   1.000
_cell.length_b   1.000
_cell.length_c   1.000
_cell.angle_alpha   90.00
_cell.angle_beta   90.00
_cell.angle_gamma   90.00
#
_symmetry.space_group_name_H-M   'P 1'
#
loop_
_entity.id
_entity.type
_entity.pdbx_description
1 polymer ?
#
loop_
_entity_poly.entity_id
_entity_poly.type
_entity_poly.pdbx_seq_one_letter_code
_entity_poly.pdbx_strand_id
1 'polypeptide(L)'
;MSTENVGTSRRFVGRTKQVEDPFVKTLRIKVNTLKRNMKDLEFAKNEVIRETSRLESIKQDNPERVKQQENVIGEAQMMVPHSENRVRAALKDLKEFLNERGPSDKDDELVRSAQQALDEGECVLS
;
A
#
# COMPACT_ATOMS: atom_id res chain seq x y z
N MET A 1 -22.55 -55.84 34.26
CA MET A 1 -21.41 -54.89 34.34
C MET A 1 -21.52 -53.96 33.16
N SER A 2 -21.91 -52.72 33.42
CA SER A 2 -22.28 -51.74 32.41
C SER A 2 -21.06 -51.17 31.69
N THR A 3 -21.29 -50.90 30.41
CA THR A 3 -20.43 -50.26 29.41
C THR A 3 -19.92 -48.88 29.84
N GLU A 4 -18.74 -48.47 29.35
CA GLU A 4 -18.58 -47.15 28.75
C GLU A 4 -17.35 -47.04 27.82
N ASN A 5 -17.67 -46.74 26.57
CA ASN A 5 -16.83 -46.26 25.47
C ASN A 5 -16.56 -44.77 25.68
N VAL A 6 -15.34 -44.26 25.45
CA VAL A 6 -15.11 -42.97 24.77
C VAL A 6 -13.66 -42.92 24.27
N GLY A 7 -13.50 -43.04 22.96
CA GLY A 7 -12.42 -42.37 22.24
C GLY A 7 -12.68 -40.87 22.23
N THR A 8 -11.73 -40.05 22.68
CA THR A 8 -11.75 -38.60 22.44
C THR A 8 -10.42 -38.18 21.86
N SER A 9 -10.42 -38.09 20.53
CA SER A 9 -9.94 -36.95 19.74
C SER A 9 -8.92 -36.07 20.47
N ARG A 10 -7.65 -36.18 20.06
CA ARG A 10 -6.62 -35.15 20.30
C ARG A 10 -7.06 -33.88 19.59
N ARG A 11 -7.89 -33.11 20.29
CA ARG A 11 -8.41 -31.81 19.87
C ARG A 11 -7.23 -30.91 19.51
N PHE A 12 -7.33 -30.35 18.31
CA PHE A 12 -6.67 -29.16 17.82
C PHE A 12 -6.07 -28.34 18.97
N VAL A 13 -4.75 -28.41 19.15
CA VAL A 13 -4.04 -27.45 19.99
C VAL A 13 -4.21 -26.12 19.28
N GLY A 14 -5.22 -25.36 19.70
CA GLY A 14 -5.46 -24.02 19.20
C GLY A 14 -4.16 -23.25 19.37
N ARG A 15 -3.54 -22.89 18.24
CA ARG A 15 -2.42 -21.95 18.20
C ARG A 15 -2.94 -20.67 18.84
N THR A 16 -2.63 -20.47 20.12
CA THR A 16 -2.86 -19.20 20.79
C THR A 16 -2.10 -18.18 19.94
N LYS A 17 -2.83 -17.29 19.25
CA LYS A 17 -2.22 -16.16 18.56
C LYS A 17 -1.51 -15.39 19.67
N GLN A 18 -0.18 -15.49 19.71
CA GLN A 18 0.67 -14.58 20.46
C GLN A 18 0.12 -13.17 20.24
N VAL A 19 -0.26 -12.49 21.32
CA VAL A 19 -0.79 -11.13 21.24
C VAL A 19 0.39 -10.27 20.82
N GLU A 20 0.43 -9.94 19.54
CA GLU A 20 1.44 -9.07 18.96
C GLU A 20 1.38 -7.71 19.65
N ASP A 21 2.55 -7.14 19.92
CA ASP A 21 2.68 -5.79 20.47
C ASP A 21 1.83 -4.80 19.65
N PRO A 22 0.89 -4.07 20.28
CA PRO A 22 0.05 -3.08 19.61
C PRO A 22 0.84 -2.09 18.76
N PHE A 23 2.06 -1.73 19.18
CA PHE A 23 2.94 -0.85 18.41
C PHE A 23 3.40 -1.53 17.12
N VAL A 24 4.00 -2.73 17.19
CA VAL A 24 4.45 -3.52 16.03
C VAL A 24 3.32 -3.72 15.02
N LYS A 25 2.13 -4.04 15.50
CA LYS A 25 0.93 -4.19 14.66
C LYS A 25 0.60 -2.88 13.92
N THR A 26 0.60 -1.75 14.63
CA THR A 26 0.28 -0.44 14.07
C THR A 26 1.35 0.03 13.09
N LEU A 27 2.63 -0.17 13.42
CA LEU A 27 3.76 0.11 12.54
C LEU A 27 3.62 -0.64 11.21
N ARG A 28 3.34 -1.95 11.27
CA ARG A 28 3.14 -2.77 10.07
C ARG A 28 1.99 -2.27 9.21
N ILE A 29 0.90 -1.83 9.83
CA ILE A 29 -0.25 -1.26 9.09
C ILE A 29 0.18 0.02 8.37
N LYS A 30 0.86 0.94 9.05
CA LYS A 30 1.30 2.23 8.48
C LYS A 30 2.31 2.01 7.34
N VAL A 31 3.30 1.13 7.52
CA VAL A 31 4.26 0.75 6.46
C VAL A 31 3.55 0.18 5.24
N ASN A 32 2.62 -0.75 5.43
CA ASN A 32 1.88 -1.35 4.33
C ASN A 32 0.96 -0.34 3.62
N THR A 33 0.40 0.62 4.35
CA THR A 33 -0.39 1.71 3.77
C THR A 33 0.48 2.60 2.88
N LEU A 34 1.67 2.98 3.35
CA LEU A 34 2.61 3.76 2.52
C LEU A 34 3.00 2.99 1.24
N LYS A 35 3.40 1.71 1.37
CA LYS A 35 3.76 0.86 0.23
C LYS A 35 2.63 0.71 -0.80
N ARG A 36 1.38 0.56 -0.36
CA ARG A 36 0.22 0.54 -1.26
C ARG A 36 0.02 1.87 -1.98
N ASN A 37 0.09 2.98 -1.24
CA ASN A 37 -0.08 4.30 -1.84
C ASN A 37 1.02 4.61 -2.88
N MET A 38 2.27 4.15 -2.66
CA MET A 38 3.35 4.27 -3.64
C MET A 38 3.03 3.49 -4.93
N LYS A 39 2.52 2.26 -4.80
CA LYS A 39 2.07 1.47 -5.97
C LYS A 39 0.89 2.13 -6.68
N ASP A 40 -0.09 2.66 -5.95
CA ASP A 40 -1.21 3.39 -6.53
C ASP A 40 -0.73 4.60 -7.35
N LEU A 41 0.30 5.32 -6.87
CA LEU A 41 0.93 6.41 -7.61
C LEU A 41 1.64 5.92 -8.88
N GLU A 42 2.39 4.83 -8.79
CA GLU A 42 3.04 4.20 -9.94
C GLU A 42 2.00 3.81 -11.02
N PHE A 43 0.90 3.16 -10.62
CA PHE A 43 -0.19 2.81 -11.54
C PHE A 43 -0.85 4.05 -12.15
N ALA A 44 -1.07 5.12 -11.39
CA ALA A 44 -1.62 6.36 -11.92
C ALA A 44 -0.68 7.01 -12.96
N LYS A 45 0.63 7.04 -12.70
CA LYS A 45 1.63 7.53 -13.67
C LYS A 45 1.65 6.68 -14.95
N ASN A 46 1.61 5.36 -14.80
CA ASN A 46 1.59 4.43 -15.93
C ASN A 46 0.28 4.51 -16.74
N GLU A 47 -0.85 4.78 -16.08
CA GLU A 47 -2.14 5.01 -16.73
C GLU A 47 -2.07 6.19 -17.71
N VAL A 48 -1.49 7.32 -17.27
CA VAL A 48 -1.30 8.50 -18.14
C VAL A 48 -0.48 8.15 -19.37
N ILE A 49 0.61 7.40 -19.21
CA ILE A 49 1.45 6.95 -20.33
C ILE A 49 0.65 6.07 -21.28
N ARG A 50 -0.11 5.11 -20.75
CA ARG A 50 -0.91 4.18 -21.56
C ARG A 50 -2.01 4.89 -22.34
N GLU A 51 -2.77 5.77 -21.69
CA GLU A 51 -3.86 6.49 -22.34
C GLU A 51 -3.34 7.53 -23.35
N THR A 52 -2.17 8.12 -23.10
CA THR A 52 -1.47 8.98 -24.08
C THR A 52 -1.01 8.16 -25.29
N SER A 53 -0.47 6.96 -25.07
CA SER A 53 -0.05 6.07 -26.16
C SER A 53 -1.25 5.60 -26.99
N ARG A 54 -2.38 5.32 -26.33
CA ARG A 54 -3.64 4.94 -26.97
C ARG A 54 -4.21 6.05 -27.86
N LEU A 55 -4.03 7.31 -27.48
CA LEU A 55 -4.46 8.45 -28.27
C LEU A 55 -3.83 8.45 -29.67
N GLU A 56 -2.56 8.07 -29.80
CA GLU A 56 -1.88 8.02 -31.10
C GLU A 56 -2.51 6.97 -32.04
N SER A 57 -2.92 5.81 -31.51
CA SER A 57 -3.69 4.83 -32.28
C SER A 57 -5.08 5.35 -32.65
N ILE A 58 -5.79 5.99 -31.71
CA ILE A 58 -7.13 6.54 -31.95
C ILE A 58 -7.11 7.63 -33.04
N LYS A 59 -6.07 8.47 -33.09
CA LYS A 59 -5.92 9.48 -34.15
C LYS A 59 -5.89 8.88 -35.56
N GLN A 60 -5.40 7.65 -35.71
CA GLN A 60 -5.32 6.95 -36.99
C GLN A 60 -6.61 6.17 -37.29
N ASP A 61 -7.10 5.43 -36.30
CA ASP A 61 -8.17 4.45 -36.51
C ASP A 61 -9.58 5.06 -36.37
N ASN A 62 -9.78 6.02 -35.45
CA ASN A 62 -11.09 6.58 -35.10
C ASN A 62 -10.97 8.07 -34.69
N PRO A 63 -10.67 9.00 -35.63
CA PRO A 63 -10.37 10.40 -35.34
C PRO A 63 -11.46 11.14 -34.56
N GLU A 64 -12.72 10.76 -34.73
CA GLU A 64 -13.87 11.33 -34.03
C GLU A 64 -13.86 11.04 -32.51
N ARG A 65 -13.12 10.01 -32.07
CA ARG A 65 -12.97 9.65 -30.65
C ARG A 65 -11.82 10.35 -29.96
N VAL A 66 -11.00 11.11 -30.69
CA VAL A 66 -9.86 11.85 -30.13
C VAL A 66 -10.28 12.71 -28.95
N LYS A 67 -11.38 13.46 -29.08
CA LYS A 67 -11.82 14.35 -27.99
C LYS A 67 -12.23 13.60 -26.73
N GLN A 68 -12.84 12.43 -26.89
CA GLN A 68 -13.19 11.57 -25.77
C GLN A 68 -11.94 11.04 -25.08
N GLN A 69 -10.93 10.61 -25.84
CA GLN A 69 -9.68 10.10 -25.29
C GLN A 69 -8.88 11.20 -24.57
N GLU A 70 -8.88 12.44 -25.07
CA GLU A 70 -8.29 13.58 -24.36
C GLU A 70 -8.90 13.79 -22.97
N ASN A 71 -10.23 13.64 -22.83
CA ASN A 71 -10.89 13.75 -21.53
C ASN A 71 -10.45 12.63 -20.58
N VAL A 72 -10.33 11.39 -21.08
CA VAL A 72 -9.82 10.24 -20.30
C VAL A 72 -8.39 10.50 -19.82
N ILE A 73 -7.53 11.05 -20.69
CA ILE A 73 -6.16 11.43 -20.30
C ILE A 73 -6.20 12.51 -19.21
N GLY A 74 -7.08 13.51 -19.35
CA GLY A 74 -7.27 14.54 -18.32
C GLY A 74 -7.65 13.95 -16.96
N GLU A 75 -8.61 13.02 -16.93
CA GLU A 75 -8.99 12.31 -15.70
C GLU A 75 -7.83 11.51 -15.11
N ALA A 76 -7.09 10.77 -15.94
CA ALA A 76 -5.92 10.01 -15.51
C ALA A 76 -4.81 10.92 -14.94
N GLN A 77 -4.57 12.08 -15.58
CA GLN A 77 -3.61 13.08 -15.11
C GLN A 77 -4.02 13.65 -13.75
N MET A 78 -5.32 13.86 -13.52
CA MET A 78 -5.83 14.33 -12.22
C MET A 78 -5.66 13.28 -11.10
N MET A 79 -5.54 11.99 -11.43
CA MET A 79 -5.29 10.94 -10.44
C MET A 79 -3.85 10.94 -9.91
N VAL A 80 -2.88 11.44 -10.68
CA VAL A 80 -1.48 11.53 -10.23
C VAL A 80 -1.34 12.41 -8.98
N PRO A 81 -1.73 13.70 -8.96
CA PRO A 81 -1.62 14.53 -7.76
C PRO A 81 -2.49 14.02 -6.60
N HIS A 82 -3.62 13.35 -6.89
CA HIS A 82 -4.42 12.68 -5.87
C HIS A 82 -3.62 11.56 -5.17
N SER A 83 -3.00 10.66 -5.94
CA SER A 83 -2.17 9.58 -5.41
C SER A 83 -0.92 10.11 -4.70
N GLU A 84 -0.28 11.17 -5.22
CA GLU A 84 0.84 11.82 -4.52
C GLU A 84 0.43 12.35 -3.15
N ASN A 85 -0.73 13.00 -3.04
CA ASN A 85 -1.23 13.50 -1.76
C ASN A 85 -1.48 12.36 -0.76
N ARG A 86 -1.93 11.18 -1.22
CA ARG A 86 -2.06 9.99 -0.38
C ARG A 86 -0.72 9.45 0.08
N VAL A 87 0.33 9.49 -0.76
CA VAL A 87 1.70 9.13 -0.35
C VAL A 87 2.22 10.14 0.68
N ARG A 88 2.09 11.45 0.43
CA ARG A 88 2.50 12.51 1.38
C ARG A 88 1.82 12.36 2.75
N ALA A 89 0.52 12.08 2.76
CA ALA A 89 -0.21 11.86 4.01
C ALA A 89 0.27 10.62 4.77
N ALA A 90 0.49 9.50 4.07
CA ALA A 90 1.01 8.28 4.69
C ALA A 90 2.46 8.41 5.18
N LEU A 91 3.30 9.16 4.45
CA LEU A 91 4.66 9.52 4.88
C LEU A 91 4.63 10.29 6.19
N LYS A 92 3.81 11.36 6.26
CA LYS A 92 3.67 12.17 7.46
C LYS A 92 3.21 11.31 8.65
N ASP A 93 2.15 10.51 8.45
CA ASP A 93 1.60 9.63 9.47
C ASP A 93 2.60 8.60 10.00
N LEU A 94 3.42 8.00 9.11
CA LEU A 94 4.44 7.04 9.52
C LEU A 94 5.61 7.72 10.24
N LYS A 95 6.04 8.91 9.80
CA LYS A 95 7.09 9.70 10.46
C LYS A 95 6.67 10.12 11.86
N GLU A 96 5.47 10.67 12.01
CA GLU A 96 4.92 11.08 13.29
C GLU A 96 4.85 9.88 14.25
N PHE A 97 4.33 8.74 13.78
CA PHE A 97 4.25 7.53 14.59
C PHE A 97 5.62 6.98 15.04
N LEU A 98 6.66 7.08 14.19
CA LEU A 98 8.01 6.67 14.58
C LEU A 98 8.65 7.64 15.57
N ASN A 99 8.37 8.94 15.47
CA ASN A 99 8.88 9.96 16.39
C ASN A 99 8.26 9.87 17.79
N GLU A 100 7.02 9.39 17.91
CA GLU A 100 6.35 9.15 19.20
C GLU A 100 7.01 8.03 20.00
N ARG A 101 7.69 7.09 19.34
CA ARG A 101 8.51 6.08 20.01
C ARG A 101 9.83 6.73 20.38
N GLY A 102 10.13 6.77 21.69
CA GLY A 102 11.46 7.10 22.18
C GLY A 102 12.54 6.17 21.58
N PRO A 103 13.84 6.39 21.85
CA PRO A 103 14.93 5.62 21.26
C PRO A 103 14.92 4.15 21.74
N SER A 104 14.03 3.34 21.20
CA SER A 104 13.87 1.92 21.48
C SER A 104 14.30 1.16 20.22
N ASP A 105 15.42 0.46 20.38
CA ASP A 105 16.11 -0.46 19.47
C ASP A 105 15.82 -0.31 17.97
N LYS A 106 16.74 0.41 17.31
CA LYS A 106 16.88 0.55 15.84
C LYS A 106 17.15 -0.78 15.11
N ASP A 107 17.17 -1.91 15.83
CA ASP A 107 17.53 -3.24 15.33
C ASP A 107 16.34 -4.14 15.03
N ASP A 108 15.12 -3.65 15.16
CA ASP A 108 13.93 -4.34 14.66
C ASP A 108 13.86 -4.25 13.12
N GLU A 109 13.75 -5.40 12.47
CA GLU A 109 13.57 -5.54 11.02
C GLU A 109 12.39 -4.69 10.51
N LEU A 110 11.31 -4.59 11.30
CA LEU A 110 10.14 -3.80 10.93
C LEU A 110 10.44 -2.30 10.96
N VAL A 111 11.26 -1.82 11.89
CA VAL A 111 11.69 -0.41 11.96
C VAL A 111 12.60 -0.08 10.78
N ARG A 112 13.52 -0.97 10.42
CA ARG A 112 14.34 -0.81 9.20
C ARG A 112 13.48 -0.78 7.94
N SER A 113 12.49 -1.67 7.83
CA SER A 113 11.54 -1.66 6.71
C SER A 113 10.69 -0.38 6.68
N ALA A 114 10.36 0.19 7.84
CA ALA A 114 9.67 1.46 7.91
C ALA A 114 10.53 2.61 7.42
N GLN A 115 11.80 2.68 7.84
CA GLN A 115 12.75 3.70 7.36
C GLN A 115 12.95 3.59 5.85
N GLN A 116 13.19 2.38 5.33
CA GLN A 116 13.29 2.16 3.89
C GLN A 116 12.03 2.63 3.15
N ALA A 117 10.84 2.33 3.67
CA ALA A 117 9.58 2.77 3.06
C ALA A 117 9.43 4.30 3.07
N LEU A 118 9.94 4.99 4.10
CA LEU A 118 9.99 6.46 4.14
C LEU A 118 10.90 7.01 3.04
N ASP A 119 12.11 6.47 2.91
CA ASP A 119 13.10 6.91 1.91
C ASP A 119 12.57 6.66 0.49
N GLU A 120 11.98 5.48 0.23
CA GLU A 120 11.31 5.16 -1.03
C GLU A 120 10.14 6.12 -1.30
N GLY A 121 9.33 6.42 -0.28
CA GLY A 121 8.19 7.31 -0.40
C GLY A 121 8.58 8.75 -0.74
N GLU A 122 9.68 9.24 -0.20
CA GLU A 122 10.26 10.55 -0.57
C GLU A 122 10.80 10.53 -2.01
N CYS A 123 11.47 9.44 -2.39
CA CYS A 123 12.03 9.28 -3.74
C CYS A 123 10.94 9.29 -4.83
N VAL A 124 9.81 8.59 -4.63
CA VAL A 124 8.74 8.55 -5.65
C VAL A 124 7.95 9.87 -5.82
N LEU A 125 8.10 10.79 -4.86
CA LEU A 125 7.50 12.12 -4.85
C LEU A 125 8.45 13.23 -5.29
N SER A 126 9.75 12.95 -5.37
CA SER A 126 10.78 13.86 -5.87
C SER A 126 10.77 13.90 -7.39
#